data_AF-A0A416P8C4-F1
#
_entry.id   AF-A0A416P8C4-F1
#
_cell.length_a   1.000
_cell.length_b   1.000
_cell.length_c   1.000
_cell.angle_alpha   90.00
_cell.angle_beta   90.00
_cell.angle_gamma   90.00
#
_symmetry.space_group_name_H-M   'P 1'
#
loop_
_entity.id
_entity.type
_entity.pdbx_description
1 polymer ?
#
loop_
_entity_poly.entity_id
_entity_poly.type
_entity_poly.pdbx_seq_one_letter_code
_entity_poly.pdbx_strand_id
1 'polypeptide(L)' 'MSAKRGRPTSNPKKEYIVVRATRQDKELLKACCQQLDQTQYEVVMDGIRMVYSNIQKFGK' A
#
# COMPACT_ATOMS: atom_id res chain seq x y z
N MET A 1 -30.96 -9.66 16.33
CA MET A 1 -30.04 -9.08 15.33
C MET A 1 -28.63 -9.60 15.62
N SER A 2 -28.11 -10.53 14.82
CA SER A 2 -26.71 -10.97 14.97
C SER A 2 -25.80 -9.81 14.54
N ALA A 3 -25.02 -9.26 15.46
CA ALA A 3 -24.03 -8.25 15.13
C ALA A 3 -23.09 -8.86 14.07
N LYS A 4 -23.00 -8.22 12.90
CA LYS A 4 -22.05 -8.62 11.84
C LYS A 4 -20.64 -8.37 12.36
N ARG A 5 -20.11 -9.29 13.17
CA ARG A 5 -18.71 -9.33 13.57
C ARG A 5 -17.94 -9.68 12.29
N GLY A 6 -17.17 -8.72 11.77
CA GLY A 6 -16.29 -8.96 10.63
C GLY A 6 -15.30 -10.10 10.91
N ARG A 7 -14.53 -10.52 9.91
CA ARG A 7 -13.52 -11.57 10.07
C ARG A 7 -12.50 -11.12 11.15
N PRO A 8 -12.35 -11.86 12.27
CA PRO A 8 -11.38 -11.49 13.28
C PRO A 8 -9.96 -11.50 12.69
N THR A 9 -9.23 -10.40 12.86
CA THR A 9 -7.84 -10.23 12.44
C THR A 9 -7.07 -9.53 13.55
N SER A 10 -5.83 -9.96 13.81
CA SER A 10 -4.94 -9.33 14.78
C SER A 10 -4.35 -8.02 14.26
N ASN A 11 -4.27 -7.86 12.93
CA ASN A 11 -3.74 -6.66 12.29
C ASN A 11 -4.77 -6.03 11.34
N PRO A 12 -5.81 -5.37 11.88
CA PRO A 12 -6.81 -4.69 11.07
C PRO A 12 -6.21 -3.45 10.40
N LYS A 13 -6.43 -3.29 9.09
CA LYS A 13 -6.05 -2.07 8.36
C LYS A 13 -7.05 -0.94 8.68
N LYS A 14 -6.82 -0.24 9.78
CA LYS A 14 -7.70 0.85 10.26
C LYS A 14 -7.32 2.23 9.73
N GLU A 15 -6.06 2.39 9.33
CA GLU A 15 -5.52 3.70 8.98
C GLU A 15 -5.62 4.00 7.49
N TYR A 16 -5.82 5.29 7.20
CA TYR A 16 -5.86 5.81 5.84
C TYR A 16 -4.62 6.65 5.56
N ILE A 17 -4.01 6.41 4.41
CA ILE A 17 -2.95 7.26 3.86
C ILE A 17 -3.53 7.90 2.61
N VAL A 18 -3.66 9.23 2.63
CA VAL A 18 -4.18 10.01 1.49
C VAL A 18 -3.03 10.76 0.85
N VAL A 19 -2.79 10.51 -0.43
CA VAL A 19 -1.72 11.17 -1.21
C VAL A 19 -2.36 11.90 -2.39
N ARG A 20 -2.02 13.18 -2.55
CA ARG A 20 -2.34 13.92 -3.78
C ARG A 20 -1.30 13.56 -4.83
N ALA A 21 -1.75 13.24 -6.03
CA ALA A 21 -0.90 12.80 -7.12
C ALA A 21 -1.37 13.41 -8.44
N THR A 22 -0.49 13.48 -9.42
CA THR A 22 -0.85 13.88 -10.78
C THR A 22 -1.63 12.77 -11.48
N ARG A 23 -2.18 13.08 -12.67
CA ARG A 23 -2.81 12.07 -13.52
C ARG A 23 -1.81 10.99 -13.96
N GLN A 24 -0.58 11.39 -14.27
CA GLN A 24 0.49 10.48 -14.72
C GLN A 24 0.88 9.51 -13.62
N ASP A 25 1.01 9.96 -12.37
CA ASP A 25 1.32 9.09 -11.22
C ASP A 25 0.25 8.01 -11.03
N LYS A 26 -1.03 8.38 -11.18
CA LYS A 26 -2.16 7.45 -11.08
C LYS A 26 -2.14 6.40 -12.20
N GLU A 27 -1.81 6.82 -13.43
CA GLU A 27 -1.67 5.93 -14.58
C GLU A 27 -0.49 4.97 -14.39
N LEU A 28 0.63 5.47 -13.88
CA LEU A 28 1.80 4.66 -13.55
C LEU A 28 1.48 3.60 -12.49
N LEU A 29 0.84 4.00 -11.38
CA LEU A 29 0.43 3.05 -10.33
C LEU A 29 -0.50 1.97 -10.89
N LYS A 30 -1.44 2.33 -11.77
CA LYS A 30 -2.33 1.37 -12.42
C LYS A 30 -1.56 0.39 -13.30
N ALA A 31 -0.59 0.86 -14.09
CA ALA A 31 0.27 0.00 -14.90
C ALA A 31 1.06 -0.99 -14.04
N CYS A 32 1.63 -0.54 -12.91
CA CYS A 32 2.31 -1.43 -11.96
C CYS A 32 1.37 -2.51 -11.42
N CYS A 33 0.15 -2.16 -11.02
CA CYS A 33 -0.84 -3.13 -10.53
C CYS A 33 -1.15 -4.21 -11.58
N GLN A 34 -1.28 -3.82 -12.85
CA GLN A 34 -1.57 -4.73 -13.96
C GLN A 34 -0.41 -5.66 -14.30
N GLN A 35 0.82 -5.14 -14.31
CA GLN A 35 2.01 -5.93 -14.64
C GLN A 35 2.38 -6.93 -13.55
N LEU A 36 2.13 -6.58 -12.28
CA LEU A 36 2.48 -7.40 -11.13
C LEU A 36 1.33 -8.30 -10.64
N ASP A 37 0.14 -8.16 -11.21
CA ASP A 37 -1.10 -8.78 -10.71
C ASP A 37 -1.33 -8.53 -9.21
N GLN A 38 -1.15 -7.27 -8.80
CA GLN A 38 -1.18 -6.83 -7.41
C GLN A 38 -2.20 -5.70 -7.20
N THR A 39 -2.67 -5.58 -5.96
CA THR A 39 -3.50 -4.47 -5.51
C THR A 39 -2.68 -3.19 -5.35
N GLN A 40 -3.34 -2.03 -5.42
CA GLN A 40 -2.70 -0.74 -5.14
C GLN A 40 -2.03 -0.70 -3.77
N TYR A 41 -2.63 -1.35 -2.76
CA TYR A 41 -2.05 -1.44 -1.42
C TYR A 41 -0.70 -2.15 -1.45
N GLU A 42 -0.61 -3.31 -2.13
CA GLU A 42 0.63 -4.09 -2.18
C GLU A 42 1.75 -3.30 -2.85
N VAL A 43 1.48 -2.73 -4.03
CA VAL A 43 2.44 -1.92 -4.78
C VAL A 43 2.94 -0.73 -3.96
N VAL A 44 2.04 0.02 -3.31
CA VAL A 44 2.40 1.19 -2.50
C VAL A 44 3.23 0.77 -1.27
N MET A 45 2.83 -0.30 -0.58
CA MET A 45 3.53 -0.75 0.62
C MET A 45 4.89 -1.38 0.30
N ASP A 46 5.04 -2.03 -0.85
CA ASP A 46 6.33 -2.52 -1.33
C ASP A 46 7.28 -1.36 -1.62
N GLY A 47 6.80 -0.29 -2.26
CA GLY A 47 7.56 0.95 -2.44
C GLY A 47 7.99 1.57 -1.10
N ILE A 48 7.09 1.69 -0.12
CA ILE A 48 7.40 2.21 1.22
C ILE A 48 8.47 1.35 1.91
N ARG A 49 8.34 0.02 1.87
CA ARG A 49 9.31 -0.91 2.44
C ARG A 49 10.68 -0.79 1.79
N MET A 50 10.72 -0.59 0.47
CA MET A 50 11.96 -0.39 -0.27
C MET A 50 12.66 0.90 0.14
N VAL A 51 11.94 2.03 0.19
CA VAL A 51 12.46 3.32 0.66
C VAL A 51 12.99 3.20 2.09
N TYR A 52 12.21 2.60 2.99
CA TYR A 52 12.62 2.39 4.39
C TYR A 52 13.89 1.56 4.51
N SER A 53 13.97 0.45 3.77
CA SER A 53 15.15 -0.42 3.74
C SER A 53 16.38 0.32 3.22
N ASN A 54 16.24 1.17 2.21
CA ASN A 54 17.34 1.97 1.68
C ASN A 54 17.81 3.00 2.70
N ILE A 55 16.89 3.68 3.40
CA ILE A 55 17.25 4.60 4.49
C ILE A 55 18.05 3.87 5.58
N GLN A 56 17.64 2.67 5.99
CA GLN A 56 18.39 1.90 7.00
C GLN A 56 19.77 1.42 6.53
N LYS A 57 19.91 1.10 5.24
CA LYS A 57 21.18 0.64 4.67
C LYS A 57 22.21 1.77 4.52
N PHE A 58 21.76 2.98 4.18
CA PHE A 58 22.64 4.11 3.87
C PHE A 58 22.68 5.20 4.94
N GLY A 59 21.80 5.15 5.95
CA GLY A 59 21.76 6.06 7.09
C GLY A 59 22.59 5.61 8.29
N LYS A 60 23.56 4.71 8.08
CA LYS A 60 24.57 4.32 9.07
C LYS A 60 25.90 4.98 8.76
#